data_AF-Q8WLY4-F1
#
_entry.id   AF-Q8WLY4-F1
#
_cell.length_a   1.000
_cell.length_b   1.000
_cell.length_c   1.000
_cell.angle_alpha   90.00
_cell.angle_beta   90.00
_cell.angle_gamma   90.00
#
_symmetry.space_group_name_H-M   'P 1'
#
loop_
_entity.id
_entity.type
_entity.pdbx_description
1 polymer ?
#
loop_
_entity_poly.entity_id
_entity_poly.type
_entity_poly.pdbx_seq_one_letter_code
_entity_poly.pdbx_strand_id
1 'polypeptide(L)' 'IYSMIYNKLEINRFDSNLGKYVGYTEQGVKDAERWNKDPSEIAARKAQKETVCLHNIGIDYQT' A
#
# COMPACT_ATOMS: atom_id res chain seq x y z
N ILE A 1 -2.88 -2.76 -4.07
CA ILE A 1 -2.66 -3.16 -2.66
C ILE A 1 -1.19 -3.52 -2.52
N TYR A 2 -0.52 -3.10 -1.43
CA TYR A 2 0.88 -3.45 -1.15
C TYR A 2 0.96 -4.10 0.23
N SER A 3 1.41 -5.35 0.31
CA SER A 3 1.47 -6.15 1.53
C SER A 3 2.90 -6.49 1.90
N MET A 4 3.25 -6.35 3.18
CA MET A 4 4.54 -6.76 3.74
C MET A 4 4.36 -8.06 4.52
N ILE A 5 4.93 -9.14 3.98
CA ILE A 5 4.79 -10.50 4.50
C ILE A 5 6.15 -11.02 4.93
N TYR A 6 6.24 -11.56 6.14
CA TYR A 6 7.44 -12.19 6.68
C TYR A 6 7.07 -13.51 7.36
N ASN A 7 7.80 -14.59 7.09
CA ASN A 7 7.50 -15.92 7.64
C ASN A 7 6.03 -16.35 7.48
N LYS A 8 5.45 -16.11 6.29
CA LYS A 8 4.04 -16.37 5.97
C LYS A 8 3.03 -15.59 6.83
N LEU A 9 3.49 -14.62 7.61
CA LEU A 9 2.66 -13.72 8.40
C LEU A 9 2.64 -12.34 7.74
N GLU A 10 1.45 -11.82 7.48
CA GLU A 10 1.31 -10.43 7.03
C GLU A 10 1.55 -9.50 8.22
N ILE A 11 2.56 -8.64 8.12
CA ILE A 11 2.92 -7.71 9.18
C ILE A 11 2.07 -6.44 9.06
N ASN A 12 2.04 -5.86 7.86
CA ASN A 12 1.28 -4.66 7.54
C ASN A 12 0.97 -4.57 6.05
N ARG A 13 0.06 -3.67 5.68
CA ARG A 13 -0.41 -3.46 4.31
C ARG A 13 -0.73 -2.01 4.07
N PHE A 14 -0.33 -1.46 2.93
CA PHE A 14 -0.93 -0.23 2.40
C PHE A 14 -2.20 -0.56 1.62
N ASP A 15 -3.33 -0.10 2.16
CA ASP A 15 -4.62 -0.17 1.49
C ASP A 15 -4.84 1.10 0.69
N SER A 16 -4.83 0.98 -0.64
CA SER A 16 -5.01 2.11 -1.55
C SER A 16 -6.43 2.69 -1.56
N ASN A 17 -7.44 1.94 -1.11
CA ASN A 17 -8.80 2.44 -0.97
C ASN A 17 -8.95 3.26 0.31
N LEU A 18 -8.33 2.81 1.41
CA LEU A 18 -8.27 3.58 2.66
C LEU A 18 -7.23 4.72 2.59
N GLY A 19 -6.25 4.59 1.70
CA GLY A 19 -5.15 5.53 1.55
C GLY A 19 -4.17 5.57 2.73
N LYS A 20 -3.99 4.44 3.42
CA LYS A 20 -3.15 4.33 4.62
C LYS A 20 -2.60 2.92 4.84
N TYR A 21 -1.59 2.81 5.68
CA TYR A 21 -1.10 1.54 6.21
C TYR A 21 -2.00 1.00 7.33
N VAL A 22 -2.19 -0.32 7.32
CA VAL A 22 -2.89 -1.11 8.33
C VAL A 22 -1.90 -2.15 8.85
N GLY A 23 -1.69 -2.19 10.17
CA GLY A 23 -0.87 -3.19 10.84
C GLY A 23 -1.70 -4.39 11.29
N TYR A 24 -1.16 -5.60 11.13
CA TYR A 24 -1.79 -6.87 11.53
C TYR A 24 -1.06 -7.58 12.67
N THR A 25 0.11 -7.07 13.05
CA THR A 25 0.90 -7.52 14.21
C THR A 25 1.22 -6.30 15.07
N GLU A 26 1.61 -6.48 16.33
CA GLU A 26 1.99 -5.36 17.21
C GLU A 26 3.10 -4.49 16.59
N GLN A 27 4.10 -5.12 15.98
CA GLN A 27 5.15 -4.43 15.26
C GLN A 27 4.59 -3.68 14.05
N GLY A 28 3.76 -4.35 13.25
CA GLY A 28 3.13 -3.76 12.07
C GLY A 28 2.22 -2.57 12.38
N VAL A 29 1.57 -2.54 13.56
CA VAL A 29 0.77 -1.39 14.00
C VAL A 29 1.66 -0.18 14.27
N LYS A 30 2.78 -0.37 14.98
CA LYS A 30 3.75 0.72 15.25
C LYS A 30 4.36 1.26 13.96
N ASP A 31 4.71 0.38 13.02
CA ASP A 31 5.23 0.77 11.71
C ASP A 31 4.18 1.53 10.89
N ALA A 32 2.93 1.06 10.89
CA ALA A 32 1.82 1.71 10.20
C ALA A 32 1.54 3.11 10.78
N GLU A 33 1.55 3.29 12.10
CA GLU A 33 1.41 4.61 12.73
C GLU A 33 2.53 5.57 12.33
N ARG A 34 3.77 5.07 12.20
CA ARG A 34 4.90 5.87 11.77
C ARG A 34 4.76 6.29 10.30
N TRP A 35 4.46 5.36 9.40
CA TRP A 35 4.36 5.66 7.97
C TRP A 35 3.14 6.51 7.64
N ASN A 36 2.02 6.32 8.33
CA ASN A 36 0.83 7.15 8.15
C ASN A 36 1.03 8.62 8.56
N LYS A 37 2.10 8.94 9.30
CA LYS A 37 2.49 10.32 9.64
C LYS A 37 3.36 10.98 8.58
N ASP A 38 3.81 10.26 7.55
CA ASP A 38 4.60 10.80 6.43
C ASP A 38 3.69 10.98 5.19
N PRO A 39 3.24 12.22 4.90
CA PRO A 39 2.37 12.47 3.75
C PRO A 39 3.05 12.18 2.40
N SER A 40 4.37 12.31 2.32
CA SER A 40 5.12 12.10 1.07
C SER A 40 5.11 10.63 0.68
N GLU A 41 5.29 9.76 1.68
CA GLU A 41 5.20 8.33 1.52
C GLU A 41 3.79 7.92 1.05
N ILE A 42 2.74 8.42 1.74
CA ILE A 42 1.35 8.08 1.41
C ILE A 42 0.99 8.55 0.00
N ALA A 43 1.43 9.74 -0.39
CA ALA A 43 1.24 10.27 -1.73
C ALA A 43 1.93 9.39 -2.78
N ALA A 44 3.18 8.97 -2.53
CA ALA A 44 3.92 8.09 -3.44
C ALA A 44 3.21 6.74 -3.61
N ARG A 45 2.70 6.13 -2.55
CA ARG A 45 1.95 4.86 -2.64
C ARG A 45 0.64 4.98 -3.39
N LYS A 46 -0.09 6.10 -3.23
CA LYS A 46 -1.29 6.38 -4.03
C LYS A 46 -0.95 6.54 -5.50
N ALA A 47 0.09 7.32 -5.82
CA ALA A 47 0.54 7.53 -7.20
C ALA A 47 0.93 6.22 -7.89
N GLN A 48 1.60 5.30 -7.18
CA GLN A 48 1.97 3.99 -7.74
C GLN A 48 0.77 3.17 -8.23
N LYS A 49 -0.40 3.28 -7.60
CA LYS A 49 -1.63 2.62 -8.09
C LYS A 49 -2.01 3.14 -9.47
N GLU A 50 -1.96 4.45 -9.67
CA GLU A 50 -2.35 5.09 -10.92
C GLU A 50 -1.33 4.80 -12.02
N THR A 51 -0.04 4.94 -11.72
CA THR A 51 1.04 4.81 -12.70
C THR A 51 1.29 3.39 -13.15
N VAL A 52 1.03 2.39 -12.29
CA VAL A 52 1.28 0.98 -12.62
C VAL A 52 -0.02 0.24 -12.88
N CYS A 53 -0.91 0.15 -11.88
CA CYS A 53 -2.10 -0.69 -11.99
C CYS A 53 -3.09 -0.13 -13.00
N LEU A 54 -3.51 1.13 -12.85
CA LEU A 54 -4.52 1.71 -13.74
C LEU A 54 -4.01 1.88 -15.16
N HIS A 55 -2.73 2.25 -15.32
CA HIS A 55 -2.10 2.33 -16.64
C HIS A 55 -2.17 1.00 -17.39
N ASN A 56 -1.68 -0.09 -16.78
CA ASN A 56 -1.66 -1.41 -17.43
C ASN A 56 -3.07 -1.96 -17.66
N ILE A 57 -3.96 -1.81 -16.69
CA ILE A 57 -5.38 -2.17 -16.85
C ILE A 57 -5.98 -1.42 -18.05
N GLY A 58 -5.74 -0.11 -18.16
CA GLY A 58 -6.24 0.68 -19.28
C GLY A 58 -5.76 0.17 -20.63
N ILE A 59 -4.50 -0.30 -20.72
CA ILE A 59 -3.95 -0.93 -21.93
C ILE A 59 -4.66 -2.26 -22.21
N ASP A 60 -4.79 -3.13 -21.21
CA ASP A 60 -5.40 -4.47 -21.37
C ASP A 60 -6.85 -4.39 -21.88
N TYR A 61 -7.61 -3.39 -21.45
CA TYR A 61 -9.00 -3.17 -21.90
C TYR A 61 -9.12 -2.43 -23.25
N GLN A 62 -8.01 -1.98 -23.84
CA GLN A 62 -7.96 -1.37 -25.18
C GLN A 62 -7.62 -2.39 -26.29
N THR A 63 -7.11 -3.57 -25.92
CA THR A 63 -6.89 -4.74 -26.78
C THR A 63 -8.08 -5.68 -26.79
#